data_AF-A0A3M9ZJL4-F1
#
_entry.id   AF-A0A3M9ZJL4-F1
#
_cell.length_a   1.000
_cell.length_b   1.000
_cell.length_c   1.000
_cell.angle_alpha   90.00
_cell.angle_beta   90.00
_cell.angle_gamma   90.00
#
_symmetry.space_group_name_H-M   'P 1'
#
loop_
_entity.id
_entity.type
_entity.pdbx_description
1 polymer ?
#
loop_
_entity_poly.entity_id
_entity_poly.type
_entity_poly.pdbx_seq_one_letter_code
_entity_poly.pdbx_strand_id
1 'polypeptide(L)'
;MTALCVLEPYLHYAQRNLYYTIITERRHGDHMRELLASRAGEDMFILRSPTREQFEFLPHISYNTAFVIIREYANVQVSTVASHEKAILDLYGEMRRGMPIGLHDIKMLVEGLRNDGAISVERLQRMARHRNLDPRFYMGKE
;
A
#
# COMPACT_ATOMS: atom_id res chain seq x y z
N MET A 1 -1.17 -13.26 0.06
CA MET A 1 -0.86 -12.14 0.98
C MET A 1 -0.36 -10.99 0.13
N THR A 2 -1.06 -9.86 0.10
CA THR A 2 -0.52 -8.67 -0.56
C THR A 2 0.58 -8.10 0.31
N ALA A 3 1.55 -7.38 -0.27
CA ALA A 3 2.66 -6.86 0.54
C ALA A 3 2.15 -5.95 1.68
N LEU A 4 1.09 -5.20 1.44
CA LEU A 4 0.50 -4.29 2.43
C LEU A 4 -0.18 -5.01 3.61
N CYS A 5 -0.63 -6.26 3.47
CA CYS A 5 -1.16 -7.03 4.61
C CYS A 5 -0.11 -7.19 5.73
N VAL A 6 1.18 -7.16 5.39
CA VAL A 6 2.27 -7.28 6.35
C VAL A 6 2.46 -5.98 7.16
N LEU A 7 1.93 -4.87 6.67
CA LEU A 7 1.94 -3.60 7.39
C LEU A 7 0.76 -3.44 8.33
N GLU A 8 -0.22 -4.34 8.31
CA GLU A 8 -1.46 -4.26 9.09
C GLU A 8 -1.24 -3.92 10.59
N PRO A 9 -0.26 -4.53 11.31
CA PRO A 9 0.00 -4.19 12.71
C PRO A 9 0.56 -2.78 12.93
N TYR A 10 0.97 -2.10 11.85
CA TYR A 10 1.64 -0.80 11.83
C TYR A 10 0.79 0.29 11.19
N LEU A 11 -0.37 -0.05 10.63
CA LEU A 11 -1.27 0.90 9.98
C LEU A 11 -1.95 1.85 10.97
N HIS A 12 -1.92 1.57 12.28
CA HIS A 12 -2.40 2.52 13.31
C HIS A 12 -1.62 3.83 13.32
N TYR A 13 -0.43 3.87 12.70
CA TYR A 13 0.34 5.09 12.48
C TYR A 13 -0.15 5.93 11.28
N ALA A 14 -0.98 5.37 10.39
CA ALA A 14 -1.36 5.97 9.10
C ALA A 14 -2.90 6.07 8.94
N GLN A 15 -3.50 7.15 9.46
CA GLN A 15 -4.94 7.48 9.39
C GLN A 15 -5.95 6.38 9.82
N ARG A 16 -7.22 6.79 10.04
CA ARG A 16 -8.29 5.92 10.59
C ARG A 16 -8.84 4.85 9.61
N ASN A 17 -8.45 4.90 8.34
CA ASN A 17 -8.95 4.01 7.28
C ASN A 17 -7.87 3.02 6.86
N LEU A 18 -8.24 1.77 6.63
CA LEU A 18 -7.32 0.70 6.23
C LEU A 18 -7.33 0.56 4.71
N TYR A 19 -6.15 0.51 4.09
CA TYR A 19 -6.02 0.36 2.64
C TYR A 19 -5.24 -0.91 2.27
N TYR A 20 -5.93 -1.85 1.63
CA TYR A 20 -5.34 -3.07 1.08
C TYR A 20 -5.19 -2.91 -0.43
N THR A 21 -4.02 -3.22 -0.99
CA THR A 21 -3.79 -3.18 -2.45
C THR A 21 -3.56 -4.59 -2.98
N ILE A 22 -4.45 -5.05 -3.85
CA ILE A 22 -4.34 -6.32 -4.57
C ILE A 22 -3.77 -6.04 -5.95
N ILE A 23 -2.64 -6.68 -6.23
CA ILE A 23 -1.98 -6.62 -7.53
C ILE A 23 -2.42 -7.85 -8.32
N THR A 24 -2.94 -7.63 -9.53
CA THR A 24 -3.44 -8.67 -10.42
C THR A 24 -2.75 -8.59 -11.77
N GLU A 25 -2.75 -9.71 -12.51
CA GLU A 25 -2.36 -9.72 -13.91
C GLU A 25 -3.35 -8.91 -14.75
N ARG A 26 -2.87 -8.40 -15.89
CA ARG A 26 -3.71 -7.66 -16.84
C ARG A 26 -4.98 -8.45 -17.17
N ARG A 27 -6.11 -7.74 -17.25
CA ARG A 27 -7.47 -8.27 -17.54
C ARG A 27 -8.13 -9.08 -16.42
N HIS A 28 -7.48 -9.27 -15.27
CA HIS A 28 -8.07 -10.02 -14.15
C HIS A 28 -8.69 -9.13 -13.07
N GLY A 29 -8.59 -7.80 -13.18
CA GLY A 29 -9.05 -6.88 -12.14
C GLY A 29 -10.57 -6.89 -11.95
N ASP A 30 -11.34 -7.02 -13.03
CA ASP A 30 -12.82 -7.09 -12.95
C ASP A 30 -13.29 -8.37 -12.27
N HIS A 31 -12.71 -9.51 -12.65
CA HIS A 31 -13.01 -10.79 -12.02
C HIS A 31 -12.68 -10.77 -10.52
N MET A 32 -11.54 -10.18 -10.14
CA MET A 32 -11.15 -10.02 -8.74
C MET A 32 -12.11 -9.10 -7.98
N ARG A 33 -12.54 -8.00 -8.61
CA ARG A 33 -13.52 -7.07 -8.02
C ARG A 33 -14.83 -7.78 -7.72
N GLU A 34 -15.36 -8.54 -8.67
CA GLU A 34 -16.61 -9.29 -8.50
C GLU A 34 -16.49 -10.36 -7.42
N LEU A 35 -15.38 -11.10 -7.41
CA LEU A 35 -15.13 -12.13 -6.41
C LEU A 35 -15.08 -11.55 -5.00
N LEU A 36 -14.41 -10.42 -4.82
CA LEU A 36 -14.30 -9.75 -3.52
C LEU A 36 -15.61 -9.08 -3.13
N ALA A 37 -16.32 -8.47 -4.07
CA ALA A 37 -17.59 -7.81 -3.80
C ALA A 37 -18.65 -8.81 -3.32
N SER A 38 -18.63 -10.03 -3.86
CA SER A 38 -19.52 -11.10 -3.39
C SER A 38 -19.25 -11.57 -1.95
N ARG A 39 -18.11 -11.16 -1.36
CA ARG A 39 -17.65 -11.55 -0.02
C ARG A 39 -17.41 -10.36 0.91
N ALA A 40 -17.67 -9.14 0.44
CA ALA A 40 -17.45 -7.92 1.19
C ALA A 40 -18.55 -7.72 2.25
N GLY A 41 -18.15 -7.37 3.47
CA GLY A 41 -19.09 -6.82 4.47
C GLY A 41 -19.42 -5.35 4.20
N GLU A 42 -20.35 -4.78 4.97
CA GLU A 42 -20.84 -3.39 4.78
C GLU A 42 -19.73 -2.33 4.92
N ASP A 43 -18.68 -2.63 5.68
CA ASP A 43 -17.57 -1.70 5.95
C ASP A 43 -16.38 -1.82 4.98
N MET A 44 -16.56 -2.52 3.85
CA MET A 44 -15.49 -2.77 2.88
C MET A 44 -15.83 -2.27 1.47
N PHE A 45 -15.04 -1.33 0.97
CA PHE A 45 -15.18 -0.77 -0.38
C PHE A 45 -14.11 -1.33 -1.31
N ILE A 46 -14.50 -1.83 -2.48
CA ILE A 46 -13.58 -2.37 -3.47
C ILE A 46 -13.49 -1.43 -4.67
N LEU A 47 -12.30 -0.89 -4.90
CA LEU A 47 -12.02 0.10 -5.94
C LEU A 47 -11.09 -0.50 -6.99
N ARG A 48 -11.55 -0.58 -8.24
CA ARG A 48 -10.70 -1.00 -9.37
C ARG A 48 -10.03 0.22 -9.98
N SER A 49 -8.70 0.22 -10.01
CA SER A 49 -7.88 1.27 -10.62
C SER A 49 -8.40 2.71 -10.38
N PRO A 50 -8.75 3.07 -9.12
CA PRO A 50 -9.30 4.39 -8.83
C PRO A 50 -8.37 5.51 -9.28
N THR A 51 -8.97 6.61 -9.74
CA THR A 51 -8.27 7.84 -10.11
C THR A 51 -7.79 8.59 -8.87
N ARG A 52 -6.89 9.56 -9.05
CA ARG A 52 -6.39 10.39 -7.97
C ARG A 52 -7.51 11.19 -7.29
N GLU A 53 -8.45 11.71 -8.06
CA GLU A 53 -9.59 12.47 -7.55
C GLU A 53 -10.51 11.58 -6.71
N GLN A 54 -10.71 10.32 -7.14
CA GLN A 54 -11.48 9.34 -6.37
C GLN A 54 -10.79 9.02 -5.04
N PHE A 55 -9.45 8.95 -5.02
CA PHE A 55 -8.67 8.75 -3.80
C PHE A 55 -8.76 9.93 -2.83
N GLU A 56 -8.61 11.15 -3.33
CA GLU A 56 -8.69 12.38 -2.53
C GLU A 56 -10.07 12.52 -1.88
N PHE A 57 -11.12 11.93 -2.47
CA PHE A 57 -12.47 11.93 -1.92
C PHE A 57 -12.69 10.89 -0.80
N LEU A 58 -11.97 9.75 -0.78
CA LEU A 58 -12.23 8.63 0.14
C LEU A 58 -12.24 9.02 1.64
N PRO A 59 -11.29 9.82 2.14
CA PRO A 59 -11.29 10.23 3.55
C PRO A 59 -12.51 11.08 3.95
N HIS A 60 -13.21 11.67 2.98
CA HIS A 60 -14.36 12.54 3.22
C HIS A 60 -15.70 11.81 3.25
N ILE A 61 -15.75 10.59 2.70
CA ILE A 61 -17.00 9.81 2.59
C ILE A 61 -17.10 8.70 3.62
N SER A 62 -16.01 8.24 4.21
CA SER A 62 -16.10 7.21 5.26
C SER A 62 -14.94 7.25 6.25
N TYR A 63 -15.26 6.91 7.50
CA TYR A 63 -14.32 6.79 8.62
C TYR A 63 -14.38 5.36 9.16
N ASN A 64 -13.24 4.82 9.59
CA ASN A 64 -13.08 3.44 10.09
C ASN A 64 -13.47 2.37 9.04
N THR A 65 -13.12 2.61 7.79
CA THR A 65 -13.51 1.75 6.65
C THR A 65 -12.31 1.05 6.04
N ALA A 66 -12.52 -0.18 5.56
CA ALA A 66 -11.53 -0.92 4.79
C ALA A 66 -11.70 -0.67 3.29
N PHE A 67 -10.66 -0.17 2.63
CA PHE A 67 -10.62 0.00 1.19
C PHE A 67 -9.72 -1.06 0.55
N VAL A 68 -10.26 -1.79 -0.42
CA VAL A 68 -9.52 -2.76 -1.23
C VAL A 68 -9.31 -2.20 -2.62
N ILE A 69 -8.08 -1.82 -2.92
CA ILE A 69 -7.68 -1.25 -4.21
C ILE A 69 -7.15 -2.38 -5.09
N ILE A 70 -7.73 -2.55 -6.28
CA ILE A 70 -7.28 -3.53 -7.26
C ILE A 70 -6.48 -2.80 -8.35
N ARG A 71 -5.23 -3.22 -8.55
CA ARG A 71 -4.35 -2.72 -9.61
C ARG A 71 -3.98 -3.85 -10.55
N GLU A 72 -4.01 -3.57 -11.84
CA GLU A 72 -3.55 -4.49 -12.89
C GLU A 72 -2.14 -4.12 -13.36
N TYR A 73 -1.27 -5.11 -13.52
CA TYR A 73 0.07 -4.94 -14.08
C TYR A 73 0.30 -5.89 -15.25
N ALA A 74 1.13 -5.46 -16.21
CA ALA A 74 1.49 -6.28 -17.37
C ALA A 74 2.27 -7.55 -16.96
N ASN A 75 3.06 -7.48 -15.88
CA ASN A 75 3.72 -8.61 -15.24
C ASN A 75 3.64 -8.42 -13.73
N VAL A 76 3.01 -9.35 -13.01
CA VAL A 76 3.07 -9.39 -11.55
C VAL A 76 4.34 -10.17 -11.20
N GLN A 77 5.37 -9.50 -10.70
CA GLN A 77 6.53 -10.22 -10.17
C GLN A 77 6.08 -11.00 -8.93
N VAL A 78 6.01 -12.33 -9.07
CA VAL A 78 5.65 -13.27 -8.00
C VAL A 78 6.80 -13.32 -7.00
N SER A 79 6.84 -12.35 -6.09
CA SER A 79 7.60 -12.47 -4.85
C SER A 79 6.76 -13.31 -3.90
N THR A 80 7.16 -14.57 -3.67
CA THR A 80 6.46 -15.53 -2.80
C THR A 80 6.46 -15.12 -1.33
N VAL A 81 7.30 -14.16 -0.93
CA VAL A 81 7.32 -13.60 0.43
C VAL A 81 7.14 -12.08 0.36
N ALA A 82 6.08 -11.58 1.00
CA ALA A 82 5.90 -10.16 1.25
C ALA A 82 6.78 -9.76 2.44
N SER A 83 7.94 -9.14 2.20
CA SER A 83 8.70 -8.53 3.29
C SER A 83 8.15 -7.15 3.63
N HIS A 84 8.32 -6.71 4.88
CA HIS A 84 7.95 -5.36 5.31
C HIS A 84 8.60 -4.28 4.42
N GLU A 85 9.86 -4.45 4.00
CA GLU A 85 10.51 -3.50 3.09
C GLU A 85 9.86 -3.46 1.72
N LYS A 86 9.47 -4.62 1.17
CA LYS A 86 8.72 -4.66 -0.08
C LYS A 86 7.40 -3.92 0.07
N ALA A 87 6.71 -4.13 1.19
CA ALA A 87 5.42 -3.51 1.48
C ALA A 87 5.52 -1.99 1.57
N ILE A 88 6.54 -1.48 2.28
CA ILE A 88 6.81 -0.03 2.35
C ILE A 88 7.06 0.53 0.95
N LEU A 89 7.85 -0.15 0.12
CA LEU A 89 8.15 0.33 -1.24
C LEU A 89 6.94 0.27 -2.16
N ASP A 90 6.08 -0.74 -2.01
CA ASP A 90 4.80 -0.82 -2.72
C ASP A 90 3.89 0.35 -2.28
N LEU A 91 3.80 0.64 -0.97
CA LEU A 91 3.03 1.76 -0.42
C LEU A 91 3.53 3.12 -0.89
N TYR A 92 4.85 3.35 -0.87
CA TYR A 92 5.46 4.56 -1.40
C TYR A 92 5.24 4.70 -2.92
N GLY A 93 5.24 3.58 -3.65
CA GLY A 93 4.87 3.55 -5.06
C GLY A 93 3.42 3.99 -5.31
N GLU A 94 2.47 3.50 -4.51
CA GLU A 94 1.06 3.89 -4.60
C GLU A 94 0.83 5.35 -4.17
N MET A 95 1.53 5.84 -3.15
CA MET A 95 1.53 7.26 -2.76
C MET A 95 1.90 8.16 -3.96
N ARG A 96 2.99 7.84 -4.65
CA ARG A 96 3.43 8.58 -5.86
C ARG A 96 2.41 8.54 -6.99
N ARG A 97 1.46 7.59 -6.95
CA ARG A 97 0.36 7.43 -7.90
C ARG A 97 -0.95 8.05 -7.42
N GLY A 98 -0.93 8.79 -6.31
CA GLY A 98 -2.07 9.54 -5.80
C GLY A 98 -2.87 8.86 -4.69
N MET A 99 -2.36 7.76 -4.11
CA MET A 99 -2.95 7.22 -2.87
C MET A 99 -2.85 8.27 -1.76
N PRO A 100 -3.91 8.51 -0.96
CA PRO A 100 -4.00 9.62 -0.01
C PRO A 100 -3.29 9.28 1.30
N ILE A 101 -2.06 8.81 1.20
CA ILE A 101 -1.16 8.59 2.32
C ILE A 101 -0.08 9.67 2.31
N GLY A 102 0.18 10.29 3.45
CA GLY A 102 1.22 11.30 3.56
C GLY A 102 2.61 10.68 3.58
N LEU A 103 3.61 11.43 3.11
CA LEU A 103 5.02 11.04 3.29
C LEU A 103 5.38 10.91 4.78
N HIS A 104 4.72 11.70 5.63
CA HIS A 104 4.85 11.62 7.08
C HIS A 104 4.38 10.27 7.63
N ASP A 105 3.24 9.74 7.16
CA ASP A 105 2.71 8.44 7.59
C ASP A 105 3.67 7.31 7.20
N ILE A 106 4.20 7.36 5.98
CA ILE A 106 5.21 6.41 5.50
C ILE A 106 6.48 6.49 6.35
N LYS A 107 6.93 7.69 6.71
CA LYS A 107 8.08 7.89 7.60
C LYS A 107 7.84 7.27 8.98
N MET A 108 6.69 7.56 9.60
CA MET A 108 6.32 6.99 10.90
C MET A 108 6.31 5.46 10.86
N LEU A 109 5.79 4.89 9.78
CA LEU A 109 5.74 3.44 9.58
C LEU A 109 7.14 2.82 9.42
N VAL A 110 8.04 3.47 8.68
CA VAL A 110 9.46 3.06 8.58
C VAL A 110 10.15 3.15 9.94
N GLU A 111 9.92 4.22 10.71
CA GLU A 111 10.50 4.39 12.04
C GLU A 111 10.01 3.32 13.02
N GLY A 112 8.71 3.03 13.07
CA GLY A 112 8.14 1.98 13.91
C GLY A 112 8.70 0.60 13.58
N LEU A 113 8.68 0.21 12.30
CA LEU A 113 9.23 -1.06 11.85
C LEU A 113 10.74 -1.20 12.11
N ARG A 114 11.49 -0.11 12.01
CA ARG A 114 12.92 -0.10 12.32
C ARG A 114 13.15 -0.31 13.81
N ASN A 115 12.40 0.39 14.65
CA ASN A 115 12.54 0.30 16.11
C ASN A 115 12.19 -1.11 16.63
N ASP A 116 11.26 -1.80 15.97
CA ASP A 116 10.88 -3.18 16.27
C ASP A 116 11.85 -4.23 15.68
N GLY A 117 12.84 -3.81 14.88
CA GLY A 117 13.76 -4.72 14.19
C GLY A 117 13.11 -5.52 13.05
N ALA A 118 11.91 -5.14 12.61
CA ALA A 118 11.15 -5.82 11.55
C ALA A 118 11.67 -5.52 10.14
N ILE A 119 12.49 -4.47 9.98
CA ILE A 119 13.16 -4.10 8.74
C ILE A 119 14.65 -3.81 8.94
N SER A 120 15.45 -4.01 7.88
CA SER A 120 16.79 -3.43 7.77
C SER A 120 16.77 -2.20 6.86
N VAL A 121 17.33 -1.09 7.35
CA VAL A 121 17.45 0.16 6.59
C VAL A 121 18.31 -0.05 5.33
N GLU A 122 19.41 -0.79 5.45
CA GLU A 122 20.31 -1.11 4.35
C GLU A 122 19.59 -1.92 3.27
N ARG A 123 18.76 -2.89 3.69
CA ARG A 123 17.95 -3.71 2.79
C ARG A 123 16.89 -2.87 2.08
N LEU A 124 16.17 -2.02 2.82
CA LEU A 124 15.16 -1.12 2.26
C LEU A 124 15.76 -0.18 1.21
N GLN A 125 16.90 0.45 1.51
CA GLN A 125 17.62 1.34 0.58
C GLN A 125 18.07 0.60 -0.68
N ARG A 126 18.61 -0.62 -0.54
CA ARG A 126 19.03 -1.45 -1.68
C ARG A 126 17.85 -1.77 -2.58
N MET A 127 16.73 -2.20 -2.00
CA MET A 127 15.51 -2.51 -2.75
C MET A 127 14.90 -1.28 -3.44
N ALA A 128 14.94 -0.12 -2.80
CA ALA A 128 14.50 1.15 -3.40
C ALA A 128 15.30 1.48 -4.67
N ARG A 129 16.64 1.36 -4.62
CA ARG A 129 17.52 1.58 -5.78
C ARG A 129 17.21 0.62 -6.93
N HIS A 130 17.00 -0.66 -6.65
CA HIS A 130 16.62 -1.64 -7.68
C HIS A 130 15.28 -1.31 -8.38
N ARG A 131 14.42 -0.53 -7.73
CA ARG A 131 13.12 -0.09 -8.25
C ARG A 131 13.15 1.33 -8.82
N ASN A 132 14.32 1.95 -8.95
CA ASN A 132 14.48 3.35 -9.36
C ASN A 132 13.65 4.33 -8.50
N LEU A 133 13.61 4.08 -7.20
CA LEU A 133 13.00 4.95 -6.19
C LEU A 133 14.12 5.66 -5.40
N ASP A 134 13.82 6.84 -4.84
CA ASP A 134 14.74 7.52 -3.92
C ASP A 134 14.97 6.63 -2.70
N PRO A 135 16.19 6.16 -2.39
CA PRO A 135 16.45 5.31 -1.24
C PRO A 135 16.28 6.01 0.11
N ARG A 136 16.18 7.35 0.13
CA ARG A 136 16.03 8.16 1.34
C ARG A 136 14.65 8.81 1.43
N PHE A 137 13.64 8.27 0.75
CA PHE A 137 12.28 8.82 0.72
C PHE A 137 11.65 9.05 2.11
N TYR A 138 12.05 8.29 3.13
CA TYR A 138 11.58 8.40 4.51
C TYR A 138 12.44 9.34 5.37
N MET A 139 13.58 9.81 4.87
CA MET A 139 14.40 10.82 5.52
C MET A 139 13.87 12.18 5.03
N GLY A 140 13.20 12.92 5.91
CA GLY A 140 12.71 14.26 5.56
C GLY A 140 13.86 15.14 5.04
N LYS A 141 13.53 16.14 4.21
CA LYS A 141 14.47 17.26 4.04
C LYS A 141 14.55 17.96 5.39
N GLU A 142 15.76 18.04 5.94
CA GLU A 142 16.07 19.01 7.00
C GLU A 142 15.77 20.44 6.52
#